data_AF-A0A7S1NNF3-F1
#
_entry.id   AF-A0A7S1NNF3-F1
#
_cell.length_a   1.000
_cell.length_b   1.000
_cell.length_c   1.000
_cell.angle_alpha   90.00
_cell.angle_beta   90.00
_cell.angle_gamma   90.00
#
_symmetry.space_group_name_H-M   'P 1'
#
loop_
_entity.id
_entity.type
_entity.pdbx_description
1 polymer ?
#
loop_
_entity_poly.entity_id
_entity_poly.type
_entity_poly.pdbx_seq_one_letter_code
_entity_poly.pdbx_strand_id
1 'polypeptide(L)'
;GAGEVFVRWALRDDAHRPAHRRAKAKDYSVLVVDVLQARGLPPPLSTPRSEVYVEVGSAAGAARTRGVAHAPAPVWAESLQLRMGMGAGHPLVVQVLGGE
;
A
#
# COMPACT_ATOMS: atom_id res chain seq x y z
N GLY A 1 12.75 10.52 -15.94
CA GLY A 1 11.94 11.28 -14.98
C GLY A 1 11.54 10.33 -13.87
N ALA A 2 11.60 10.76 -12.61
CA ALA A 2 11.04 9.97 -11.52
C ALA A 2 9.51 10.02 -11.63
N GLY A 3 8.86 8.86 -11.65
CA GLY A 3 7.41 8.78 -11.59
C GLY A 3 6.90 9.01 -10.17
N GLU A 4 5.67 9.46 -10.05
CA GLU A 4 5.00 9.72 -8.76
C GLU A 4 3.87 8.73 -8.54
N VAL A 5 3.69 8.28 -7.29
CA VAL A 5 2.55 7.43 -6.89
C VAL A 5 1.70 8.20 -5.90
N PHE A 6 0.39 8.26 -6.17
CA PHE A 6 -0.58 8.96 -5.34
C PHE A 6 -1.28 7.95 -4.45
N VAL A 7 -1.03 8.08 -3.14
CA VAL A 7 -1.68 7.26 -2.11
C VAL A 7 -2.39 8.16 -1.09
N ARG A 8 -3.49 7.66 -0.54
CA ARG A 8 -4.10 8.19 0.68
C ARG A 8 -4.00 7.13 1.76
N TRP A 9 -3.79 7.52 3.00
CA TRP A 9 -3.66 6.55 4.08
C TRP A 9 -4.35 7.03 5.36
N ALA A 10 -4.79 6.07 6.16
CA ALA A 10 -5.38 6.31 7.47
C ALA A 10 -5.02 5.16 8.42
N LEU A 11 -4.61 5.51 9.64
CA LEU A 11 -4.43 4.54 10.70
C LEU A 11 -5.76 4.33 11.43
N ARG A 12 -6.24 3.09 11.45
CA ARG A 12 -7.39 2.67 12.24
C ARG A 12 -6.90 1.94 13.47
N ASP A 13 -6.96 2.62 14.61
CA ASP A 13 -6.78 1.97 15.91
C ASP A 13 -8.08 1.29 16.33
N ASP A 14 -7.98 0.00 16.65
CA ASP A 14 -9.05 -0.77 17.30
C ASP A 14 -9.27 -0.30 18.78
N ALA A 15 -8.54 0.73 19.22
CA ALA A 15 -8.50 1.25 20.60
C ALA A 15 -9.80 1.93 21.07
N HIS A 16 -10.79 2.15 20.20
CA HIS A 16 -12.10 2.71 20.57
C HIS A 16 -13.10 1.69 21.16
N ARG A 17 -12.66 0.52 21.60
CA ARG A 17 -13.53 -0.41 22.34
C ARG A 17 -13.77 0.06 23.78
N PRO A 18 -15.03 0.05 24.26
CA PRO A 18 -15.32 0.34 25.67
C PRO A 18 -14.55 -0.61 26.59
N ALA A 19 -14.12 -0.08 27.75
CA ALA A 19 -13.10 -0.67 28.63
C ALA A 19 -13.32 -2.15 28.99
N HIS A 20 -14.57 -2.61 29.05
CA HIS A 20 -14.92 -4.01 29.35
C HIS A 20 -14.55 -5.03 28.26
N ARG A 21 -14.20 -4.59 27.03
CA ARG A 21 -13.68 -5.45 25.95
C ARG A 21 -12.17 -5.34 25.72
N ARG A 22 -11.44 -4.55 26.55
CA ARG A 22 -9.98 -4.33 26.41
C ARG A 22 -9.13 -5.57 26.65
N ALA A 23 -9.65 -6.58 27.35
CA ALA A 23 -8.92 -7.84 27.63
C ALA A 23 -8.57 -8.66 26.37
N LYS A 24 -9.08 -8.28 25.19
CA LYS A 24 -8.68 -8.84 23.87
C LYS A 24 -8.36 -7.75 22.84
N ALA A 25 -7.89 -6.58 23.28
CA ALA A 25 -7.36 -5.58 22.35
C ALA A 25 -6.14 -6.20 21.65
N LYS A 26 -6.11 -6.15 20.33
CA LYS A 26 -5.00 -6.69 19.56
C LYS A 26 -3.87 -5.65 19.60
N ASP A 27 -2.62 -6.09 19.79
CA ASP A 27 -1.44 -5.22 19.85
C ASP A 27 -1.01 -4.69 18.47
N TYR A 28 -1.98 -4.38 17.61
CA TYR A 28 -1.74 -3.83 16.29
C TYR A 28 -2.79 -2.80 15.89
N SER A 29 -2.33 -1.81 15.14
CA SER A 29 -3.17 -0.88 14.39
C SER A 29 -3.35 -1.41 12.97
N VAL A 30 -4.43 -1.01 12.30
CA VAL A 30 -4.62 -1.32 10.87
C VAL A 30 -4.37 -0.06 10.06
N LEU A 31 -3.32 -0.06 9.25
CA LEU A 31 -3.10 0.97 8.24
C LEU A 31 -3.93 0.62 7.01
N VAL A 32 -4.83 1.52 6.62
CA VAL A 32 -5.53 1.45 5.34
C VAL A 32 -4.82 2.39 4.37
N VAL A 33 -4.44 1.88 3.20
CA VAL A 33 -3.80 2.66 2.14
C VAL A 33 -4.60 2.53 0.85
N ASP A 34 -5.20 3.63 0.41
CA ASP A 34 -5.85 3.73 -0.88
C ASP A 34 -4.79 4.09 -1.94
N VAL A 35 -4.48 3.15 -2.81
CA VAL A 35 -3.59 3.33 -3.96
C VAL A 35 -4.42 3.83 -5.13
N LEU A 36 -4.18 5.07 -5.56
CA LEU A 36 -5.03 5.73 -6.56
C LEU A 36 -4.46 5.54 -7.97
N GLN A 37 -3.34 6.19 -8.25
CA GLN A 37 -2.74 6.25 -9.58
C GLN A 37 -1.24 6.53 -9.47
N ALA A 38 -0.51 6.33 -10.57
CA ALA A 38 0.81 6.89 -10.76
C ALA A 38 0.83 7.86 -11.93
N ARG A 39 1.86 8.70 -12.03
CA ARG A 39 2.09 9.61 -13.15
C ARG A 39 3.56 9.66 -13.51
N GLY A 40 3.84 9.82 -14.81
CA GLY A 40 5.21 9.93 -15.30
C GLY A 40 6.02 8.65 -15.11
N LEU A 41 5.36 7.49 -15.06
CA LEU A 41 6.07 6.22 -15.11
C LEU A 41 6.80 6.10 -16.44
N PRO A 42 8.07 5.62 -16.45
CA PRO A 42 8.78 5.38 -17.69
C PRO A 42 8.04 4.30 -18.50
N PRO A 43 8.07 4.36 -19.84
CA PRO A 43 7.48 3.31 -20.66
C PRO A 43 8.16 1.96 -20.40
N PRO A 44 7.44 0.83 -20.59
CA PRO A 44 8.03 -0.49 -20.47
C PRO A 44 9.23 -0.65 -21.42
N LEU A 45 10.32 -1.18 -20.89
CA LEU A 45 11.60 -1.28 -21.61
C LEU A 45 11.58 -2.31 -22.74
N SER A 46 10.67 -3.30 -22.72
CA SER A 46 10.76 -4.41 -23.68
C SER A 46 9.52 -5.32 -23.82
N THR A 47 8.54 -5.31 -22.91
CA THR A 47 7.42 -6.27 -22.94
C THR A 47 6.04 -5.61 -23.18
N PRO A 48 5.33 -5.98 -24.27
CA PRO A 48 4.04 -5.39 -24.64
C PRO A 48 2.86 -5.80 -23.73
N ARG A 49 3.11 -6.62 -22.70
CA ARG A 49 2.10 -7.07 -21.71
C ARG A 49 2.59 -6.97 -20.26
N SER A 50 3.50 -6.04 -19.96
CA SER A 50 3.91 -5.85 -18.57
C SER A 50 2.76 -5.27 -17.74
N GLU A 51 2.44 -5.92 -16.64
CA GLU A 51 1.60 -5.35 -15.59
C GLU A 51 2.49 -4.60 -14.59
N VAL A 52 1.92 -3.60 -13.92
CA VAL A 52 2.54 -2.92 -12.79
C VAL A 52 1.63 -3.00 -11.58
N TYR A 53 2.25 -3.15 -10.42
CA TYR A 53 1.57 -3.21 -9.14
C TYR A 53 2.28 -2.28 -8.15
N VAL A 54 1.50 -1.78 -7.18
CA VAL A 54 2.04 -1.05 -6.05
C VAL A 54 2.10 -1.98 -4.86
N GLU A 55 3.28 -2.11 -4.29
CA GLU A 55 3.48 -2.76 -3.01
C GLU A 55 3.68 -1.70 -1.93
N VAL A 56 2.94 -1.86 -0.83
CA VAL A 56 3.10 -1.08 0.39
C VAL A 56 3.64 -2.03 1.43
N GLY A 57 4.78 -1.68 2.04
CA GLY A 57 5.51 -2.52 2.98
C GLY A 57 5.81 -1.82 4.30
N SER A 58 5.90 -2.62 5.35
CA SER A 58 6.40 -2.25 6.68
C SER A 58 7.27 -3.38 7.23
N ALA A 59 7.91 -3.15 8.38
CA ALA A 59 8.66 -4.21 9.08
C ALA A 59 7.80 -5.43 9.46
N ALA A 60 6.48 -5.26 9.58
CA ALA A 60 5.55 -6.33 9.95
C ALA A 60 5.00 -7.12 8.74
N GLY A 61 5.22 -6.64 7.52
CA GLY A 61 4.72 -7.27 6.29
C GLY A 61 4.36 -6.26 5.20
N ALA A 62 3.91 -6.79 4.06
CA ALA A 62 3.55 -6.02 2.88
C ALA A 62 2.17 -6.43 2.32
N ALA A 63 1.54 -5.50 1.62
CA ALA A 63 0.33 -5.72 0.84
C ALA A 63 0.53 -5.13 -0.56
N ARG A 64 -0.15 -5.70 -1.55
CA ARG A 64 0.07 -5.38 -2.95
C ARG A 64 -1.27 -5.25 -3.67
N THR A 65 -1.35 -4.26 -4.57
CA THR A 65 -2.52 -4.11 -5.46
C THR A 65 -2.61 -5.24 -6.47
N ARG A 66 -3.73 -5.32 -7.19
CA ARG A 66 -3.76 -6.06 -8.45
C ARG A 66 -2.82 -5.44 -9.49
N GLY A 67 -2.39 -6.26 -10.43
CA GLY A 67 -1.66 -5.81 -11.62
C GLY A 67 -2.57 -4.98 -12.51
N VAL A 68 -2.04 -3.89 -13.06
CA VAL A 68 -2.70 -3.07 -14.08
C VAL A 68 -1.74 -2.89 -15.26
N ALA A 69 -2.27 -2.64 -16.45
CA ALA A 69 -1.44 -2.43 -17.63
C ALA A 69 -0.40 -1.33 -17.39
N HIS A 70 0.85 -1.60 -17.74
CA HIS A 70 1.91 -0.61 -17.65
C HIS A 70 1.63 0.56 -18.62
N ALA A 71 1.32 1.71 -18.05
CA ALA A 71 1.07 2.95 -18.76
C ALA A 71 1.83 4.12 -18.08
N PRO A 72 1.99 5.28 -18.73
CA PRO A 72 2.54 6.47 -18.09
C PRO A 72 1.73 6.97 -16.91
N ALA A 73 0.43 6.63 -16.86
CA ALA A 73 -0.49 6.99 -15.79
C ALA A 73 -1.47 5.84 -15.45
N PRO A 74 -0.99 4.76 -14.80
CA PRO A 74 -1.84 3.65 -14.41
C PRO A 74 -2.74 4.03 -13.23
N VAL A 75 -3.91 3.40 -13.15
CA VAL A 75 -4.90 3.63 -12.09
C VAL A 75 -5.23 2.29 -11.44
N TRP A 76 -5.04 2.20 -10.11
CA TRP A 76 -5.37 1.01 -9.32
C TRP A 76 -6.72 1.15 -8.62
N ALA A 77 -6.98 2.33 -8.02
CA ALA A 77 -8.17 2.60 -7.21
C ALA A 77 -8.49 1.46 -6.22
N GLU A 78 -7.46 1.01 -5.49
CA GLU A 78 -7.52 -0.17 -4.62
C GLU A 78 -7.10 0.17 -3.18
N SER A 79 -7.83 -0.36 -2.20
CA SER A 79 -7.52 -0.18 -0.77
C SER A 79 -6.79 -1.41 -0.22
N LEU A 80 -5.58 -1.19 0.29
CA LEU A 80 -4.78 -2.21 0.96
C LEU A 80 -4.89 -2.05 2.48
N GLN A 81 -4.83 -3.17 3.21
CA GLN A 81 -4.82 -3.18 4.67
C GLN A 81 -3.55 -3.84 5.19
N LEU A 82 -2.80 -3.12 6.00
CA LEU A 82 -1.61 -3.62 6.67
C LEU A 82 -1.80 -3.62 8.18
N ARG A 83 -1.39 -4.71 8.82
CA ARG A 83 -1.29 -4.78 10.28
C ARG A 83 0.04 -4.17 10.70
N MET A 84 -0.03 -3.11 11.49
CA MET A 84 1.13 -2.40 12.02
C MET A 84 1.29 -2.78 13.48
N GLY A 85 2.44 -3.33 13.87
CA GLY A 85 2.74 -3.54 15.28
C GLY A 85 2.77 -2.22 16.05
N MET A 86 2.29 -2.22 17.29
CA MET A 86 2.43 -1.05 18.17
C MET A 86 3.90 -0.91 18.59
N GLY A 87 4.60 0.06 18.02
CA GLY A 87 6.03 0.29 18.26
C GLY A 87 6.59 1.39 17.38
N ALA A 88 7.78 1.88 17.71
CA ALA A 88 8.42 3.07 17.13
C ALA A 88 8.24 3.17 15.60
N GLY A 89 7.89 4.37 15.12
CA GLY A 89 7.46 4.66 13.74
C GLY A 89 8.30 3.96 12.67
N HIS A 90 7.79 2.83 12.18
CA HIS A 90 8.42 2.12 11.08
C HIS A 90 8.12 2.85 9.77
N PRO A 91 9.12 3.08 8.91
CA PRO A 91 8.89 3.69 7.62
C PRO A 91 7.99 2.78 6.78
N LEU A 92 7.01 3.40 6.13
CA LEU A 92 6.25 2.75 5.07
C LEU A 92 7.03 2.87 3.77
N VAL A 93 7.28 1.75 3.12
CA VAL A 93 7.89 1.72 1.79
C VAL A 93 6.78 1.54 0.78
N VAL A 94 6.71 2.43 -0.21
CA VAL A 94 5.80 2.33 -1.34
C VAL A 94 6.64 2.19 -2.59
N GLN A 95 6.42 1.10 -3.34
CA GLN A 95 7.19 0.80 -4.54
C GLN A 95 6.30 0.33 -5.68
N VAL A 96 6.63 0.76 -6.90
CA VAL A 96 6.03 0.26 -8.14
C VAL A 96 6.92 -0.85 -8.67
N LEU A 97 6.33 -2.00 -8.95
CA LEU A 97 7.04 -3.18 -9.41
C LEU A 97 6.45 -3.62 -10.76
N GLY A 98 7.33 -4.09 -11.65
CA GLY A 98 6.92 -4.71 -12.92
C GLY A 98 6.61 -6.19 -12.74
N GLY A 99 5.58 -6.68 -13.43
CA GLY A 99 5.30 -8.10 -13.63
C GLY A 99 5.75 -8.56 -15.02
N GLU A 100 6.17 -9.82 -15.10
CA GLU A 100 6.35 -10.55 -16.37
C GLU A 100 5.03 -11.06 -16.94
#